data_AF-A0A926CL09-F1
#
_entry.id   AF-A0A926CL09-F1
#
_cell.length_a   1.000
_cell.length_b   1.000
_cell.length_c   1.000
_cell.angle_alpha   90.00
_cell.angle_beta   90.00
_cell.angle_gamma   90.00
#
_symmetry.space_group_name_H-M   'P 1'
#
loop_
_entity.id
_entity.type
_entity.pdbx_description
1 polymer ?
#
loop_
_entity_poly.entity_id
_entity_poly.type
_entity_poly.pdbx_seq_one_letter_code
_entity_poly.pdbx_strand_id
1 'polypeptide(L)'
;MPGTLFIGGTASHVGKSWFTAAFCRLLHRREIRVAPFKAQNMSNNSFPCIEGGEIGRAQAMQAEACGLPPMADMNPVLLKPHSSTGSQVVRLGKVWRDIEACDYYQHAEQLMQVALESYARLKSQFDFVVCEGAGSVAEVNLSARDFTNLRFAQAISAKALLVADIERGGVFGSLVGTMDLLRPDQRLLIRAFAV
;
A
#
# COMPACT_ATOMS: atom_id res chain seq x y z
N MET A 1 0.61 -5.54 -21.44
CA MET A 1 1.06 -5.85 -20.06
C MET A 1 0.05 -5.27 -19.09
N PRO A 2 -0.27 -5.95 -17.98
CA PRO A 2 -1.17 -5.42 -16.96
C PRO A 2 -0.68 -4.06 -16.46
N GLY A 3 -1.59 -3.11 -16.31
CA GLY A 3 -1.29 -1.77 -15.81
C GLY A 3 -1.12 -1.75 -14.30
N THR A 4 -0.36 -0.76 -13.80
CA THR A 4 -0.20 -0.56 -12.36
C THR A 4 -0.14 0.92 -12.04
N LEU A 5 -0.89 1.32 -11.02
CA LEU A 5 -0.85 2.66 -10.45
C LEU A 5 -0.52 2.55 -8.97
N PHE A 6 0.51 3.27 -8.53
CA PHE A 6 0.85 3.40 -7.12
C PHE A 6 0.31 4.72 -6.55
N ILE A 7 -0.38 4.68 -5.43
CA ILE A 7 -0.96 5.84 -4.74
C ILE A 7 -0.07 6.13 -3.52
N GLY A 8 0.86 7.06 -3.68
CA GLY A 8 1.70 7.59 -2.61
C GLY A 8 1.04 8.77 -1.91
N GLY A 9 1.56 9.17 -0.76
CA GLY A 9 1.08 10.33 -0.03
C GLY A 9 2.22 11.14 0.55
N THR A 10 2.00 12.44 0.76
CA THR A 10 2.95 13.30 1.48
C THR A 10 2.91 13.06 3.00
N ALA A 11 1.81 12.50 3.51
CA ALA A 11 1.63 12.14 4.91
C ALA A 11 0.61 11.01 5.11
N SER A 12 0.45 10.56 6.36
CA SER A 12 -0.71 9.77 6.78
C SER A 12 -2.01 10.56 6.62
N HIS A 13 -3.10 9.86 6.33
CA HIS A 13 -4.46 10.43 6.22
C HIS A 13 -4.70 11.50 5.14
N VAL A 14 -3.81 11.64 4.15
CA VAL A 14 -4.02 12.52 2.98
C VAL A 14 -5.04 11.98 1.95
N GLY A 15 -5.82 10.94 2.28
CA GLY A 15 -6.83 10.39 1.37
C GLY A 15 -6.36 9.29 0.40
N LYS A 16 -5.15 8.72 0.56
CA LYS A 16 -4.64 7.62 -0.29
C LYS A 16 -5.64 6.46 -0.48
N SER A 17 -6.27 6.00 0.60
CA SER A 17 -7.20 4.88 0.53
C SER A 17 -8.46 5.23 -0.27
N TRP A 18 -8.93 6.48 -0.19
CA TRP A 18 -10.06 6.98 -0.99
C TRP A 18 -9.71 7.09 -2.47
N PHE A 19 -8.53 7.64 -2.80
CA PHE A 19 -8.06 7.66 -4.19
C PHE A 19 -7.91 6.24 -4.74
N THR A 20 -7.34 5.32 -3.96
CA THR A 20 -7.22 3.91 -4.36
C THR A 20 -8.58 3.31 -4.67
N ALA A 21 -9.57 3.45 -3.77
CA ALA A 21 -10.93 2.98 -3.99
C ALA A 21 -11.61 3.64 -5.19
N ALA A 22 -11.42 4.95 -5.39
CA ALA A 22 -11.98 5.69 -6.52
C ALA A 22 -11.41 5.19 -7.87
N PHE A 23 -10.10 4.97 -7.96
CA PHE A 23 -9.48 4.40 -9.17
C PHE A 23 -9.93 2.96 -9.40
N CYS A 24 -9.99 2.12 -8.34
CA CYS A 24 -10.57 0.79 -8.41
C CYS A 24 -11.99 0.82 -8.99
N ARG A 25 -12.86 1.67 -8.45
CA ARG A 25 -14.25 1.78 -8.90
C ARG A 25 -14.36 2.30 -10.33
N LEU A 26 -13.54 3.29 -10.70
CA LEU A 26 -13.52 3.85 -12.05
C LEU A 26 -13.12 2.79 -13.09
N LEU A 27 -12.04 2.04 -12.82
CA LEU A 27 -11.55 1.00 -13.71
C LEU A 27 -12.55 -0.15 -13.83
N HIS A 28 -13.12 -0.60 -12.70
CA HIS A 28 -14.16 -1.63 -12.70
C HIS A 28 -15.40 -1.21 -13.50
N ARG A 29 -15.87 0.04 -13.37
CA ARG A 29 -16.99 0.59 -14.17
C ARG A 29 -16.70 0.69 -15.67
N ARG A 30 -15.42 0.62 -16.04
CA ARG A 30 -14.97 0.54 -17.44
C ARG A 30 -14.67 -0.91 -17.87
N GLU A 31 -15.17 -1.88 -17.10
CA GLU A 31 -15.03 -3.32 -17.37
C GLU A 31 -13.56 -3.80 -17.39
N ILE A 32 -12.64 -3.03 -16.80
CA ILE A 32 -11.25 -3.45 -16.62
C ILE A 32 -11.18 -4.33 -15.38
N ARG A 33 -10.63 -5.54 -15.51
CA ARG A 33 -10.41 -6.42 -14.37
C ARG A 33 -9.31 -5.81 -13.49
N VAL A 34 -9.71 -5.24 -12.37
CA VAL A 34 -8.84 -4.48 -11.47
C VAL A 34 -8.84 -5.08 -10.07
N ALA A 35 -7.66 -5.13 -9.43
CA ALA A 35 -7.53 -5.50 -8.02
C ALA A 35 -6.83 -4.38 -7.22
N PRO A 36 -7.20 -4.18 -5.95
CA PRO A 36 -6.45 -3.31 -5.05
C PRO A 36 -5.27 -4.08 -4.45
N PHE A 37 -4.25 -3.36 -4.01
CA PHE A 37 -3.11 -3.95 -3.33
C PHE A 37 -2.50 -2.98 -2.31
N LYS A 38 -2.14 -3.48 -1.13
CA LYS A 38 -1.35 -2.75 -0.14
C LYS A 38 -0.37 -3.71 0.52
N ALA A 39 0.92 -3.52 0.20
CA ALA A 39 2.00 -4.43 0.62
C ALA A 39 1.96 -4.73 2.13
N GLN A 40 1.77 -3.67 2.93
CA GLN A 40 1.62 -3.76 4.37
C GLN A 40 0.55 -2.78 4.84
N ASN A 41 -0.33 -3.24 5.72
CA ASN A 41 -1.20 -2.37 6.52
C ASN A 41 -0.86 -2.53 8.00
N MET A 42 -1.14 -1.50 8.80
CA MET A 42 -1.08 -1.56 10.27
C MET A 42 -2.46 -1.13 10.80
N SER A 43 -3.24 -2.08 11.30
CA SER A 43 -4.58 -1.83 11.84
C SER A 43 -5.06 -3.01 12.67
N ASN A 44 -5.69 -2.72 13.82
CA ASN A 44 -6.46 -3.72 14.58
C ASN A 44 -7.84 -3.98 13.98
N ASN A 45 -8.27 -3.19 13.00
CA ASN A 45 -9.55 -3.32 12.35
C ASN A 45 -9.41 -4.14 11.07
N SER A 46 -9.54 -5.46 11.21
CA SER A 46 -9.46 -6.40 10.11
C SER A 46 -10.84 -6.83 9.58
N PHE A 47 -10.83 -7.51 8.45
CA PHE A 47 -11.99 -8.05 7.76
C PHE A 47 -11.67 -9.47 7.25
N PRO A 48 -12.59 -10.45 7.39
CA PRO A 48 -12.34 -11.82 6.97
C PRO A 48 -12.27 -11.96 5.44
N CYS A 49 -11.35 -12.79 4.96
CA CYS A 49 -11.31 -13.19 3.55
C CYS A 49 -12.22 -14.39 3.29
N ILE A 50 -12.71 -14.53 2.05
CA ILE A 50 -13.65 -15.60 1.70
C ILE A 50 -13.03 -17.01 1.81
N GLU A 51 -11.74 -17.13 1.52
CA GLU A 51 -10.97 -18.38 1.63
C GLU A 51 -10.43 -18.63 3.05
N GLY A 52 -10.84 -17.79 4.02
CA GLY A 52 -10.31 -17.76 5.38
C GLY A 52 -9.15 -16.78 5.54
N GLY A 53 -8.85 -16.46 6.80
CA GLY A 53 -7.87 -15.43 7.16
C GLY A 53 -8.43 -14.00 7.13
N GLU A 54 -7.55 -13.00 7.27
CA GLU A 54 -7.95 -11.59 7.45
C GLU A 54 -7.08 -10.58 6.69
N ILE A 55 -7.69 -9.46 6.28
CA ILE A 55 -6.99 -8.27 5.74
C ILE A 55 -7.44 -7.00 6.43
N GLY A 56 -6.73 -5.87 6.26
CA GLY A 56 -7.19 -4.58 6.78
C GLY A 56 -8.53 -4.13 6.18
N ARG A 57 -9.40 -3.51 6.98
CA ARG A 57 -10.72 -3.05 6.53
C ARG A 57 -10.67 -2.08 5.34
N ALA A 58 -9.63 -1.26 5.25
CA ALA A 58 -9.42 -0.38 4.10
C ALA A 58 -9.26 -1.16 2.79
N GLN A 59 -8.55 -2.30 2.81
CA GLN A 59 -8.39 -3.14 1.62
C GLN A 59 -9.66 -3.92 1.30
N ALA A 60 -10.45 -4.31 2.30
CA ALA A 60 -11.77 -4.89 2.05
C ALA A 60 -12.70 -3.90 1.33
N MET A 61 -12.74 -2.63 1.77
CA MET A 61 -13.48 -1.56 1.08
C MET A 61 -12.97 -1.33 -0.35
N GLN A 62 -11.66 -1.41 -0.57
CA GLN A 62 -11.09 -1.30 -1.91
C GLN A 62 -11.42 -2.51 -2.80
N ALA A 63 -11.51 -3.71 -2.22
CA ALA A 63 -11.91 -4.92 -2.93
C ALA A 63 -13.37 -4.80 -3.40
N GLU A 64 -14.24 -4.30 -2.52
CA GLU A 64 -15.64 -3.99 -2.85
C GLU A 64 -15.73 -2.96 -3.99
N ALA A 65 -14.87 -1.94 -4.00
CA ALA A 65 -14.81 -0.97 -5.10
C ALA A 65 -14.46 -1.62 -6.46
N CYS A 66 -13.69 -2.72 -6.44
CA CYS A 66 -13.39 -3.55 -7.60
C CYS A 66 -14.50 -4.58 -7.95
N GLY A 67 -15.55 -4.70 -7.14
CA GLY A 67 -16.55 -5.76 -7.26
C GLY A 67 -15.99 -7.16 -6.93
N LEU A 68 -14.95 -7.23 -6.08
CA LEU A 68 -14.27 -8.47 -5.71
C LEU A 68 -14.48 -8.80 -4.23
N PRO A 69 -14.51 -10.10 -3.86
CA PRO A 69 -14.40 -10.48 -2.46
C PRO A 69 -13.01 -10.12 -1.91
N PRO A 70 -12.89 -9.84 -0.60
CA PRO A 70 -11.60 -9.69 0.08
C PRO A 70 -10.72 -10.94 -0.08
N MET A 71 -9.48 -10.74 -0.54
CA MET A 71 -8.46 -11.78 -0.70
C MET A 71 -7.18 -11.40 0.04
N ALA A 72 -6.52 -12.40 0.64
CA ALA A 72 -5.29 -12.18 1.40
C ALA A 72 -4.17 -11.53 0.57
N ASP A 73 -4.10 -11.82 -0.73
CA ASP A 73 -3.10 -11.23 -1.64
C ASP A 73 -3.26 -9.71 -1.80
N MET A 74 -4.44 -9.14 -1.54
CA MET A 74 -4.66 -7.68 -1.57
C MET A 74 -3.99 -6.95 -0.40
N ASN A 75 -3.75 -7.65 0.72
CA ASN A 75 -3.00 -7.13 1.85
C ASN A 75 -2.18 -8.24 2.53
N PRO A 76 -1.03 -8.60 1.94
CA PRO A 76 -0.33 -9.82 2.32
C PRO A 76 0.41 -9.71 3.65
N VAL A 77 0.68 -8.50 4.14
CA VAL A 77 1.21 -8.24 5.48
C VAL A 77 0.27 -7.31 6.23
N LEU A 78 -0.25 -7.76 7.37
CA LEU A 78 -1.07 -6.95 8.27
C LEU A 78 -0.44 -6.95 9.66
N LEU A 79 -0.16 -5.77 10.19
CA LEU A 79 0.33 -5.57 11.55
C LEU A 79 -0.85 -5.21 12.45
N LYS A 80 -1.02 -5.97 13.54
CA LYS A 80 -2.04 -5.75 14.56
C LYS A 80 -1.37 -5.38 15.89
N PRO A 81 -1.24 -4.09 16.23
CA PRO A 81 -0.63 -3.65 17.48
C PRO A 81 -1.40 -4.18 18.69
N HIS A 82 -0.74 -4.90 19.59
CA HIS A 82 -1.39 -5.50 20.77
C HIS A 82 -0.69 -5.19 22.11
N SER A 83 0.46 -4.50 22.09
CA SER A 83 1.17 -4.01 23.29
C SER A 83 1.82 -2.65 23.02
N SER A 84 2.43 -2.04 24.04
CA SER A 84 3.20 -0.78 23.90
C SER A 84 4.48 -0.94 23.07
N THR A 85 4.96 -2.16 22.81
CA THR A 85 6.27 -2.40 22.18
C THR A 85 6.23 -3.29 20.94
N GLY A 86 5.14 -4.01 20.67
CA GLY A 86 5.09 -5.02 19.60
C GLY A 86 3.81 -5.03 18.75
N SER A 87 3.83 -5.85 17.70
CA SER A 87 2.70 -6.08 16.81
C SER A 87 2.60 -7.54 16.40
N GLN A 88 1.37 -8.03 16.25
CA GLN A 88 1.11 -9.35 15.71
C GLN A 88 1.19 -9.21 14.20
N VAL A 89 2.05 -10.00 13.59
CA VAL A 89 2.22 -10.00 12.14
C VAL A 89 1.36 -11.11 11.57
N VAL A 90 0.41 -10.71 10.73
CA VAL A 90 -0.41 -11.58 9.91
C VAL A 90 0.20 -11.62 8.52
N ARG A 91 0.48 -12.82 8.00
CA ARG A 91 0.97 -13.06 6.64
C ARG A 91 -0.06 -13.85 5.86
N LEU A 92 -0.43 -13.36 4.68
CA LEU A 92 -1.41 -14.01 3.80
C LEU A 92 -2.68 -14.42 4.57
N GLY A 93 -3.19 -13.50 5.38
CA GLY A 93 -4.40 -13.68 6.16
C GLY A 93 -4.27 -14.54 7.42
N LYS A 94 -3.11 -15.12 7.73
CA LYS A 94 -2.91 -15.97 8.91
C LYS A 94 -1.87 -15.38 9.86
N VAL A 95 -2.09 -15.54 11.17
CA VAL A 95 -1.12 -15.14 12.19
C VAL A 95 0.20 -15.84 11.92
N TRP A 96 1.28 -15.08 11.78
CA TRP A 96 2.63 -15.60 11.57
C TRP A 96 3.41 -15.65 12.88
N ARG A 97 3.48 -14.53 13.61
CA ARG A 97 4.11 -14.40 14.94
C ARG A 97 3.90 -12.99 15.49
N ASP A 98 4.17 -12.82 16.77
CA ASP A 98 4.34 -11.51 17.39
C ASP A 98 5.79 -11.04 17.24
N ILE A 99 5.98 -9.74 16.97
CA ILE A 99 7.29 -9.14 16.73
C ILE A 99 7.37 -7.81 17.48
N GLU A 100 8.45 -7.61 18.23
CA GLU A 100 8.78 -6.34 18.86
C GLU A 100 9.14 -5.29 17.80
N ALA A 101 8.79 -4.03 18.02
CA ALA A 101 9.00 -2.95 17.06
C ALA A 101 10.46 -2.77 16.65
N CYS A 102 11.40 -3.03 17.57
CA CYS A 102 12.84 -2.97 17.29
C CYS A 102 13.31 -4.07 16.32
N ASP A 103 12.65 -5.22 16.31
CA ASP A 103 13.02 -6.38 15.51
C ASP A 103 12.25 -6.44 14.19
N TYR A 104 11.14 -5.68 14.06
CA TYR A 104 10.29 -5.68 12.87
C TYR A 104 11.09 -5.52 11.56
N TYR A 105 11.99 -4.54 11.53
CA TYR A 105 12.75 -4.24 10.33
C TYR A 105 13.81 -5.27 9.98
N GLN A 106 14.16 -6.20 10.88
CA GLN A 106 15.02 -7.35 10.56
C GLN A 106 14.31 -8.32 9.60
N HIS A 107 12.97 -8.26 9.53
CA HIS A 107 12.15 -9.09 8.65
C HIS A 107 11.72 -8.38 7.37
N ALA A 108 12.16 -7.14 7.12
CA ALA A 108 11.69 -6.31 6.00
C ALA A 108 11.89 -6.98 4.63
N GLU A 109 13.05 -7.60 4.38
CA GLU A 109 13.32 -8.31 3.12
C GLU A 109 12.38 -9.51 2.91
N GLN A 110 12.18 -10.30 3.98
CA GLN A 110 11.29 -11.46 3.93
C GLN A 110 9.84 -11.04 3.68
N LEU A 111 9.40 -9.96 4.32
CA LEU A 111 8.05 -9.41 4.14
C LEU A 111 7.86 -8.77 2.76
N MET A 112 8.90 -8.10 2.24
CA MET A 112 8.92 -7.57 0.88
C MET A 112 8.75 -8.70 -0.15
N GLN A 113 9.44 -9.83 0.04
CA GLN A 113 9.30 -10.98 -0.85
C GLN A 113 7.86 -11.52 -0.88
N VAL A 114 7.24 -11.66 0.30
CA VAL A 114 5.82 -12.07 0.41
C VAL A 114 4.90 -11.07 -0.31
N ALA A 115 5.16 -9.76 -0.19
CA ALA A 115 4.40 -8.72 -0.87
C ALA A 115 4.56 -8.79 -2.40
N LEU A 116 5.78 -9.01 -2.90
CA LEU A 116 6.06 -9.13 -4.33
C LEU A 116 5.40 -10.37 -4.94
N GLU A 117 5.42 -11.51 -4.25
CA GLU A 117 4.76 -12.74 -4.71
C GLU A 117 3.24 -12.57 -4.79
N SER A 118 2.64 -11.91 -3.79
CA SER A 118 1.20 -11.63 -3.75
C SER A 118 0.79 -10.67 -4.87
N TYR A 119 1.57 -9.61 -5.08
CA TYR A 119 1.39 -8.72 -6.21
C TYR A 119 1.54 -9.44 -7.56
N ALA A 120 2.51 -10.34 -7.71
CA ALA A 120 2.69 -11.12 -8.94
C ALA A 120 1.49 -12.02 -9.23
N ARG A 121 0.90 -12.67 -8.21
CA ARG A 121 -0.34 -13.45 -8.33
C ARG A 121 -1.50 -12.58 -8.81
N LEU A 122 -1.73 -11.43 -8.19
CA LEU A 122 -2.78 -10.50 -8.64
C LEU A 122 -2.53 -10.01 -10.07
N LYS A 123 -1.29 -9.61 -10.37
CA LYS A 123 -0.92 -9.14 -11.72
C LYS A 123 -1.12 -10.20 -12.81
N SER A 124 -1.02 -11.48 -12.46
CA SER A 124 -1.30 -12.58 -13.41
C SER A 124 -2.80 -12.79 -13.69
N GLN A 125 -3.67 -12.34 -12.78
CA GLN A 125 -5.11 -12.58 -12.83
C GLN A 125 -5.91 -11.35 -13.31
N PHE A 126 -5.39 -10.14 -13.08
CA PHE A 126 -6.06 -8.87 -13.34
C PHE A 126 -5.33 -8.05 -14.40
N ASP A 127 -6.09 -7.25 -15.15
CA ASP A 127 -5.55 -6.36 -16.18
C ASP A 127 -4.92 -5.09 -15.57
N PHE A 128 -5.32 -4.73 -14.35
CA PHE A 128 -4.80 -3.58 -13.64
C PHE A 128 -4.69 -3.83 -12.12
N VAL A 129 -3.65 -3.30 -11.48
CA VAL A 129 -3.52 -3.30 -10.02
C VAL A 129 -3.33 -1.87 -9.50
N VAL A 130 -4.16 -1.47 -8.54
CA VAL A 130 -4.02 -0.16 -7.87
C VAL A 130 -3.39 -0.39 -6.49
N CYS A 131 -2.15 0.06 -6.34
CA CYS A 131 -1.34 -0.14 -5.14
C CYS A 131 -1.43 1.08 -4.21
N GLU A 132 -1.71 0.89 -2.93
CA GLU A 132 -1.70 1.96 -1.92
C GLU A 132 -0.39 1.95 -1.11
N GLY A 133 0.29 3.08 -1.01
CA GLY A 133 1.42 3.28 -0.09
C GLY A 133 0.99 3.50 1.37
N ALA A 134 1.92 3.50 2.32
CA ALA A 134 1.65 3.73 3.74
C ALA A 134 2.35 5.00 4.23
N GLY A 135 1.69 5.79 5.09
CA GLY A 135 2.30 7.03 5.61
C GLY A 135 2.74 7.99 4.50
N SER A 136 3.86 8.67 4.73
CA SER A 136 4.54 9.45 3.69
C SER A 136 5.41 8.56 2.80
N VAL A 137 5.56 8.91 1.53
CA VAL A 137 6.57 8.27 0.67
C VAL A 137 8.00 8.73 0.98
N ALA A 138 8.17 9.78 1.78
CA ALA A 138 9.44 10.40 2.14
C ALA A 138 9.84 10.15 3.61
N GLU A 139 9.56 8.97 4.14
CA GLU A 139 10.06 8.51 5.46
C GLU A 139 11.55 8.18 5.38
N VAL A 140 12.40 9.22 5.30
CA VAL A 140 13.84 9.09 5.04
C VAL A 140 14.57 8.20 6.03
N ASN A 141 14.12 8.21 7.29
CA ASN A 141 14.59 7.37 8.39
C ASN A 141 14.35 5.87 8.16
N LEU A 142 13.37 5.49 7.33
CA LEU A 142 13.00 4.10 7.04
C LEU A 142 13.34 3.68 5.61
N SER A 143 13.84 4.59 4.77
CA SER A 143 14.00 4.41 3.32
C SER A 143 14.71 3.13 2.88
N ALA A 144 15.72 2.67 3.65
CA ALA A 144 16.45 1.44 3.34
C ALA A 144 15.63 0.16 3.60
N ARG A 145 14.62 0.21 4.47
CA ARG A 145 13.87 -0.96 4.96
C ARG A 145 12.37 -0.88 4.68
N ASP A 146 11.88 0.25 4.19
CA ASP A 146 10.48 0.48 3.89
C ASP A 146 10.06 -0.18 2.57
N PHE A 147 9.38 -1.32 2.66
CA PHE A 147 8.78 -2.01 1.52
C PHE A 147 7.30 -1.62 1.29
N THR A 148 6.82 -0.57 1.95
CA THR A 148 5.43 -0.12 1.86
C THR A 148 5.23 1.03 0.87
N ASN A 149 6.31 1.73 0.51
CA ASN A 149 6.29 2.89 -0.39
C ASN A 149 7.12 2.70 -1.66
N LEU A 150 7.96 3.68 -2.00
CA LEU A 150 8.58 3.77 -3.32
C LEU A 150 9.58 2.67 -3.59
N ARG A 151 10.20 2.07 -2.57
CA ARG A 151 11.04 0.87 -2.76
C ARG A 151 10.25 -0.27 -3.40
N PHE A 152 9.00 -0.48 -2.96
CA PHE A 152 8.11 -1.46 -3.57
C PHE A 152 7.64 -1.03 -4.96
N ALA A 153 7.24 0.24 -5.12
CA ALA A 153 6.85 0.79 -6.42
C ALA A 153 7.97 0.65 -7.47
N GLN A 154 9.24 0.83 -7.09
CA GLN A 154 10.42 0.60 -7.93
C GLN A 154 10.55 -0.87 -8.32
N ALA A 155 10.46 -1.78 -7.35
CA ALA A 155 10.58 -3.22 -7.59
C ALA A 155 9.54 -3.74 -8.60
N ILE A 156 8.36 -3.13 -8.64
CA ILE A 156 7.28 -3.49 -9.58
C ILE A 156 7.20 -2.58 -10.82
N SER A 157 8.11 -1.60 -10.94
CA SER A 157 8.13 -0.58 -12.00
C SER A 157 6.80 0.20 -12.15
N ALA A 158 6.15 0.54 -11.03
CA ALA A 158 4.88 1.26 -11.03
C ALA A 158 5.06 2.78 -11.21
N LYS A 159 4.16 3.39 -11.99
CA LYS A 159 3.98 4.84 -12.02
C LYS A 159 3.17 5.25 -10.78
N ALA A 160 3.54 6.38 -10.18
CA ALA A 160 2.96 6.84 -8.93
C ALA A 160 2.21 8.17 -9.06
N LEU A 161 1.05 8.25 -8.41
CA LEU A 161 0.34 9.48 -8.07
C LEU A 161 0.71 9.86 -6.63
N LEU A 162 1.18 11.08 -6.41
CA LEU A 162 1.46 11.59 -5.07
C LEU A 162 0.28 12.43 -4.58
N VAL A 163 -0.36 11.98 -3.49
CA VAL A 163 -1.51 12.64 -2.89
C VAL A 163 -1.08 13.56 -1.74
N ALA A 164 -1.62 14.76 -1.70
CA ALA A 164 -1.46 15.70 -0.59
C ALA A 164 -2.85 16.20 -0.13
N ASP A 165 -2.89 16.83 1.05
CA ASP A 165 -4.12 17.29 1.69
C ASP A 165 -4.06 18.81 1.85
N ILE A 166 -4.96 19.54 1.17
CA ILE A 166 -5.00 21.00 1.21
C ILE A 166 -5.57 21.56 2.52
N GLU A 167 -6.45 20.80 3.18
CA GLU A 167 -7.16 21.25 4.39
C GLU A 167 -6.21 21.43 5.58
N ARG A 168 -5.07 20.73 5.57
CA ARG A 168 -4.02 20.87 6.60
C ARG A 168 -3.17 22.13 6.45
N GLY A 169 -3.31 22.86 5.35
CA GLY A 169 -2.43 23.98 4.99
C GLY A 169 -1.02 23.53 4.58
N GLY A 170 -0.27 24.41 3.91
CA GLY A 170 1.11 24.13 3.52
C GLY A 170 1.28 23.04 2.45
N VAL A 171 0.24 22.78 1.63
CA VAL A 171 0.23 21.69 0.64
C VAL A 171 1.39 21.77 -0.35
N PHE A 172 1.74 22.97 -0.84
CA PHE A 172 2.88 23.15 -1.75
C PHE A 172 4.21 22.85 -1.06
N GLY A 173 4.39 23.29 0.18
CA GLY A 173 5.57 22.96 0.98
C GLY A 173 5.69 21.46 1.21
N SER A 174 4.57 20.77 1.47
CA SER A 174 4.54 19.32 1.63
C SER A 174 4.91 18.58 0.34
N LEU A 175 4.39 19.03 -0.81
CA LEU A 175 4.70 18.44 -2.11
C LEU A 175 6.16 18.67 -2.51
N VAL A 176 6.62 19.92 -2.44
CA VAL A 176 8.00 20.30 -2.77
C VAL A 176 8.97 19.58 -1.83
N GLY A 177 8.75 19.65 -0.52
CA GLY A 177 9.58 18.97 0.47
C GLY A 177 9.61 17.45 0.27
N THR A 178 8.46 16.82 -0.02
CA THR A 178 8.42 15.39 -0.34
C THR A 178 9.27 15.10 -1.57
N MET A 179 9.06 15.82 -2.68
CA MET A 179 9.82 15.62 -3.92
C MET A 179 11.32 15.84 -3.72
N ASP A 180 11.72 16.83 -2.92
CA ASP A 180 13.13 17.13 -2.64
C ASP A 180 13.82 16.07 -1.79
N LEU A 181 13.09 15.40 -0.89
CA LEU A 181 13.61 14.29 -0.09
C LEU A 181 13.75 12.99 -0.89
N LEU A 182 13.03 12.83 -2.00
CA LEU A 182 13.12 11.63 -2.84
C LEU A 182 14.45 11.58 -3.60
N ARG A 183 15.01 10.38 -3.74
CA ARG A 183 16.16 10.15 -4.63
C ARG A 183 15.77 10.36 -6.10
N PRO A 184 16.72 10.70 -6.99
CA PRO A 184 16.40 10.96 -8.40
C PRO A 184 15.64 9.83 -9.11
N ASP A 185 16.02 8.58 -8.86
CA ASP A 185 15.36 7.38 -9.38
C ASP A 185 13.91 7.22 -8.88
N GLN A 186 13.63 7.62 -7.64
CA GLN A 186 12.29 7.60 -7.04
C GLN A 186 11.40 8.74 -7.58
N ARG A 187 11.97 9.94 -7.78
CA ARG A 187 11.26 11.07 -8.38
C ARG A 187 10.72 10.72 -9.76
N LEU A 188 11.46 9.92 -10.53
CA LEU A 188 11.02 9.44 -11.85
C LEU A 188 9.81 8.51 -11.79
N LEU A 189 9.42 7.97 -10.63
CA LEU A 189 8.17 7.21 -10.52
C LEU A 189 6.95 8.12 -10.43
N ILE A 190 7.11 9.31 -9.84
CA ILE A 190 6.01 10.26 -9.64
C ILE A 190 5.63 10.86 -11.00
N ARG A 191 4.37 10.67 -11.40
CA ARG A 191 3.84 11.13 -12.70
C ARG A 191 2.75 12.18 -12.58
N ALA A 192 2.18 12.32 -11.40
CA ALA A 192 1.11 13.26 -11.13
C ALA A 192 1.02 13.58 -9.65
N PHE A 193 0.34 14.69 -9.34
CA PHE A 193 -0.06 15.09 -8.00
C PHE A 193 -1.59 15.11 -7.91
N ALA A 194 -2.13 14.78 -6.75
CA ALA A 194 -3.53 15.02 -6.40
C ALA A 194 -3.57 15.75 -5.06
N VAL A 195 -4.42 16.76 -4.95
CA VAL A 195 -4.56 17.68 -3.82
C VAL A 195 -6.01 17.75 -3.42
#